data_AF-A0A930JN28-F1
#
_entry.id   AF-A0A930JN28-F1
#
_cell.length_a   1.000
_cell.length_b   1.000
_cell.length_c   1.000
_cell.angle_alpha   90.00
_cell.angle_beta   90.00
_cell.angle_gamma   90.00
#
_symmetry.space_group_name_H-M   'P 1'
#
loop_
_entity.id
_entity.type
_entity.pdbx_description
1 polymer ?
#
loop_
_entity_poly.entity_id
_entity_poly.type
_entity_poly.pdbx_seq_one_letter_code
_entity_poly.pdbx_strand_id
1 'polypeptide(L)'
;YIKKSKRIKVYMNDYDSKMYLSNLEPETKTLETFMVKMDGNYFANPEARYIPFYSPEYKKYFSIMYFDFPKVYGYDNKEVYLTVNKDDMINPEYGTKDNPVPVLKMVGVHESIRDNDRDYDKAYMDSFYRENVIRYLKYKMPKSEFKRRFKNKE
;
A
#
# COMPACT_ATOMS: atom_id res chain seq x y z
N TYR A 1 -0.58 14.94 1.08
CA TYR A 1 -0.46 13.52 1.47
C TYR A 1 1.00 13.09 1.47
N ILE A 2 1.69 13.06 0.32
CA ILE A 2 3.12 12.67 0.20
C ILE A 2 4.07 13.39 1.18
N LYS A 3 3.97 14.72 1.32
CA LYS A 3 4.82 15.51 2.25
C LYS A 3 4.66 15.11 3.72
N LYS A 4 3.54 14.47 4.06
CA LYS A 4 3.23 14.00 5.41
C LYS A 4 3.56 12.52 5.60
N SER A 5 4.27 11.89 4.68
CA SER A 5 4.67 10.50 4.85
C SER A 5 5.88 10.36 5.78
N LYS A 6 5.97 9.22 6.45
CA LYS A 6 7.15 8.79 7.21
C LYS A 6 7.51 7.36 6.83
N ARG A 7 8.78 7.03 7.02
CA ARG A 7 9.28 5.67 6.94
C ARG A 7 9.25 5.03 8.33
N ILE A 8 8.74 3.82 8.42
CA ILE A 8 8.80 2.96 9.60
C ILE A 8 9.46 1.64 9.21
N LYS A 9 10.16 1.00 10.15
CA LYS A 9 10.69 -0.34 9.95
C LYS A 9 9.69 -1.33 10.54
N VAL A 10 9.42 -2.43 9.85
CA VAL A 10 8.55 -3.51 10.31
C VAL A 10 9.16 -4.85 9.89
N TYR A 11 9.04 -5.87 10.73
CA TYR A 11 9.28 -7.25 10.34
C TYR A 11 8.02 -7.87 9.76
N MET A 12 8.08 -8.31 8.51
CA MET A 12 6.99 -9.02 7.84
C MET A 12 7.09 -10.50 8.22
N ASN A 13 6.06 -11.02 8.89
CA ASN A 13 5.98 -12.44 9.17
C ASN A 13 5.69 -13.21 7.88
N ASP A 14 5.79 -14.53 7.96
CA ASP A 14 5.26 -15.44 6.95
C ASP A 14 3.79 -15.12 6.63
N TYR A 15 3.42 -15.13 5.35
CA TYR A 15 2.05 -14.88 4.88
C TYR A 15 1.04 -15.82 5.55
N ASP A 16 1.42 -17.08 5.81
CA ASP A 16 0.56 -18.08 6.47
C ASP A 16 0.48 -17.90 8.00
N SER A 17 1.16 -16.89 8.54
CA SER A 17 1.07 -16.57 9.97
C SER A 17 -0.29 -15.97 10.34
N LYS A 18 -0.69 -16.11 11.62
CA LYS A 18 -1.91 -15.51 12.19
C LYS A 18 -1.95 -13.97 12.14
N MET A 19 -0.88 -13.33 11.68
CA MET A 19 -0.75 -11.88 11.59
C MET A 19 -1.37 -11.31 10.32
N TYR A 20 -1.48 -12.10 9.25
CA TYR A 20 -2.22 -11.72 8.06
C TYR A 20 -3.70 -12.05 8.26
N LEU A 21 -4.55 -11.16 7.77
CA LEU A 21 -5.98 -11.42 7.74
C LEU A 21 -6.33 -11.95 6.35
N SER A 22 -7.03 -13.08 6.29
CA SER A 22 -7.65 -13.56 5.05
C SER A 22 -8.54 -12.45 4.48
N ASN A 23 -8.33 -12.06 3.22
CA ASN A 23 -9.05 -11.02 2.45
C ASN A 23 -10.35 -10.56 3.12
N LEU A 24 -10.28 -9.46 3.88
CA LEU A 24 -11.43 -8.92 4.61
C LEU A 24 -12.43 -8.20 3.71
N GLU A 25 -12.05 -7.93 2.47
CA GLU A 25 -12.91 -7.27 1.50
C GLU A 25 -13.23 -8.24 0.35
N PRO A 26 -14.51 -8.31 -0.09
CA PRO A 26 -14.81 -8.92 -1.37
C PRO A 26 -13.98 -8.20 -2.44
N GLU A 27 -13.40 -8.96 -3.37
CA GLU A 27 -12.60 -8.44 -4.48
C GLU A 27 -13.31 -7.23 -5.11
N THR A 28 -12.77 -6.03 -4.87
CA THR A 28 -13.38 -4.82 -5.42
C THR A 28 -12.97 -4.73 -6.88
N LYS A 29 -13.83 -5.22 -7.77
CA LYS A 29 -13.70 -4.97 -9.21
C LYS A 29 -13.82 -3.47 -9.43
N THR A 30 -12.70 -2.84 -9.75
CA THR A 30 -12.72 -1.44 -10.15
C THR A 30 -13.48 -1.34 -11.47
N LEU A 31 -14.44 -0.43 -11.57
CA LEU A 31 -15.22 -0.18 -12.80
C LEU A 31 -14.40 0.54 -13.89
N GLU A 32 -13.12 0.82 -13.65
CA GLU A 32 -12.24 1.49 -14.60
C GLU A 32 -11.27 0.50 -15.22
N THR A 33 -11.20 0.49 -16.55
CA THR A 33 -10.08 -0.09 -17.29
C THR A 33 -8.85 0.78 -17.02
N PHE A 34 -7.90 0.33 -16.20
CA PHE A 34 -6.63 1.05 -16.14
C PHE A 34 -5.90 0.71 -17.43
N MET A 35 -5.81 1.67 -18.34
CA MET A 35 -4.97 1.56 -19.54
C MET A 35 -3.50 1.72 -19.12
N VAL A 36 -2.97 0.78 -18.34
CA VAL A 36 -1.54 0.74 -18.02
C VAL A 36 -0.88 -0.08 -19.12
N LYS A 37 -0.06 0.59 -19.94
CA LYS A 37 0.80 -0.10 -20.90
C LYS A 37 1.99 -0.68 -20.14
N MET A 38 1.94 -1.96 -19.81
CA MET A 38 3.14 -2.75 -19.50
C MET A 38 3.26 -3.78 -20.62
N ASP A 39 4.33 -3.64 -21.40
CA ASP A 39 4.68 -4.50 -22.55
C ASP A 39 3.83 -4.32 -23.83
N GLY A 40 3.17 -3.17 -23.99
CA GLY A 40 2.45 -2.83 -25.23
C GLY A 40 1.05 -3.44 -25.35
N ASN A 41 0.57 -4.17 -24.35
CA ASN A 41 -0.77 -4.75 -24.31
C ASN A 41 -1.70 -3.98 -23.35
N TYR A 42 -2.96 -3.83 -23.75
CA TYR A 42 -4.02 -3.25 -22.92
C TYR A 42 -4.59 -4.34 -22.00
N PHE A 43 -4.44 -4.19 -20.69
CA PHE A 43 -5.18 -5.00 -19.73
C PHE A 43 -6.55 -4.37 -19.43
N ALA A 44 -7.61 -5.17 -19.46
CA ALA A 44 -8.95 -4.80 -19.00
C ALA A 44 -9.19 -5.37 -17.59
N ASN A 45 -9.87 -4.61 -16.73
CA ASN A 45 -10.25 -4.96 -15.34
C ASN A 45 -9.11 -5.17 -14.33
N PRO A 46 -8.33 -4.13 -13.96
CA PRO A 46 -7.27 -4.25 -12.96
C PRO A 46 -7.87 -4.47 -11.57
N GLU A 47 -7.40 -5.50 -10.89
CA GLU A 47 -7.84 -5.81 -9.53
C GLU A 47 -7.02 -5.04 -8.51
N ALA A 48 -7.69 -4.39 -7.57
CA ALA A 48 -7.04 -3.87 -6.39
C ALA A 48 -7.02 -4.97 -5.31
N ARG A 49 -5.83 -5.45 -4.93
CA ARG A 49 -5.65 -6.36 -3.80
C ARG A 49 -5.15 -5.59 -2.60
N TYR A 50 -5.79 -5.83 -1.47
CA TYR A 50 -5.44 -5.25 -0.18
C TYR A 50 -5.05 -6.39 0.74
N ILE A 51 -3.82 -6.39 1.22
CA ILE A 51 -3.30 -7.41 2.13
C ILE A 51 -3.12 -6.78 3.50
N PRO A 52 -4.13 -6.89 4.39
CA PRO A 52 -4.01 -6.39 5.74
C PRO A 52 -3.20 -7.33 6.62
N PHE A 53 -2.30 -6.75 7.42
CA PHE A 53 -1.48 -7.47 8.38
C PHE A 53 -1.33 -6.68 9.68
N TYR A 54 -1.19 -7.38 10.80
CA TYR A 54 -0.95 -6.78 12.10
C TYR A 54 0.56 -6.62 12.35
N SER A 55 0.97 -5.44 12.82
CA SER A 55 2.31 -5.22 13.37
C SER A 55 2.26 -5.14 14.89
N PRO A 56 2.83 -6.12 15.62
CA PRO A 56 2.90 -6.08 17.08
C PRO A 56 3.68 -4.87 17.63
N GLU A 57 4.73 -4.45 16.93
CA GLU A 57 5.58 -3.32 17.32
C GLU A 57 4.79 -2.01 17.39
N TYR A 58 3.91 -1.77 16.41
CA TYR A 58 3.10 -0.55 16.33
C TYR A 58 1.70 -0.72 16.91
N LYS A 59 1.33 -1.95 17.29
CA LYS A 59 -0.02 -2.34 17.72
C LYS A 59 -1.12 -1.87 16.78
N LYS A 60 -0.85 -1.92 15.47
CA LYS A 60 -1.73 -1.42 14.40
C LYS A 60 -1.76 -2.40 13.24
N TYR A 61 -2.90 -2.44 12.56
CA TYR A 61 -3.03 -3.07 11.25
C TYR A 61 -2.55 -2.14 10.14
N PHE A 62 -1.87 -2.71 9.16
CA PHE A 62 -1.40 -2.05 7.94
C PHE A 62 -1.96 -2.78 6.74
N SER A 63 -2.11 -2.11 5.60
CA SER A 63 -2.59 -2.75 4.36
C SER A 63 -1.65 -2.46 3.21
N ILE A 64 -1.07 -3.54 2.68
CA ILE A 64 -0.31 -3.48 1.43
C ILE A 64 -1.32 -3.40 0.28
N MET A 65 -1.14 -2.42 -0.59
CA MET A 65 -2.06 -2.17 -1.69
C MET A 65 -1.36 -2.50 -3.01
N TYR A 66 -1.98 -3.38 -3.78
CA TYR A 66 -1.58 -3.71 -5.13
C TYR A 66 -2.71 -3.30 -6.06
N PHE A 67 -2.44 -2.44 -7.02
CA PHE A 67 -3.43 -1.97 -8.01
C PHE A 67 -3.12 -2.47 -9.42
N ASP A 68 -2.42 -3.60 -9.50
CA ASP A 68 -2.04 -4.37 -10.68
C ASP A 68 -1.40 -5.68 -10.16
N PHE A 69 -0.79 -6.49 -11.01
CA PHE A 69 0.10 -7.61 -10.66
C PHE A 69 1.58 -7.16 -10.59
N PRO A 70 2.04 -6.34 -9.62
CA PRO A 70 3.48 -6.20 -9.42
C PRO A 70 3.97 -7.50 -8.76
N LYS A 71 4.99 -8.10 -9.36
CA LYS A 71 5.80 -9.18 -8.81
C LYS A 71 6.58 -8.68 -7.58
N VAL A 72 5.88 -8.36 -6.49
CA VAL A 72 6.51 -8.16 -5.18
C VAL A 72 6.50 -9.53 -4.53
N TYR A 73 7.56 -10.29 -4.77
CA TYR A 73 7.77 -11.60 -4.16
C TYR A 73 8.78 -11.48 -3.02
N GLY A 74 8.58 -12.25 -1.96
CA GLY A 74 9.63 -12.49 -0.96
C GLY A 74 9.86 -11.35 0.03
N TYR A 75 8.83 -10.62 0.44
CA TYR A 75 8.90 -9.79 1.65
C TYR A 75 8.61 -10.61 2.92
N ASP A 76 8.09 -11.82 2.80
CA ASP A 76 7.84 -12.72 3.94
C ASP A 76 9.13 -13.06 4.68
N ASN A 77 9.06 -13.06 6.01
CA ASN A 77 10.19 -13.31 6.90
C ASN A 77 11.36 -12.32 6.72
N LYS A 78 11.07 -11.06 6.36
CA LYS A 78 12.08 -10.00 6.17
C LYS A 78 11.74 -8.73 6.93
N GLU A 79 12.79 -7.99 7.29
CA GLU A 79 12.64 -6.59 7.68
C GLU A 79 12.42 -5.72 6.43
N VAL A 80 11.38 -4.90 6.47
CA VAL A 80 11.05 -3.94 5.42
C VAL A 80 10.89 -2.54 5.98
N TYR A 81 11.11 -1.56 5.12
CA TYR A 81 10.70 -0.18 5.37
C TYR A 81 9.37 0.11 4.70
N LEU A 82 8.37 0.47 5.50
CA LEU A 82 7.07 0.94 5.04
C LEU A 82 7.03 2.46 5.01
N THR A 83 6.49 3.02 3.93
CA THR A 83 6.14 4.44 3.83
C THR A 83 4.66 4.58 4.09
N VAL A 84 4.31 5.28 5.16
CA VAL A 84 2.93 5.48 5.64
C VAL A 84 2.68 6.96 5.90
N ASN A 85 1.42 7.40 5.93
CA ASN A 85 1.10 8.79 6.27
C ASN A 85 1.18 9.02 7.79
N LYS A 86 1.79 10.12 8.21
CA LYS A 86 1.92 10.50 9.63
C LYS A 86 0.57 10.77 10.30
N ASP A 87 -0.36 11.44 9.60
CA ASP A 87 -1.68 11.76 10.14
C ASP A 87 -2.49 10.46 10.38
N ASP A 88 -2.40 9.49 9.46
CA ASP A 88 -3.10 8.20 9.59
C ASP A 88 -2.52 7.36 10.72
N MET A 89 -1.20 7.46 10.96
CA MET A 89 -0.57 6.75 12.06
C MET A 89 -1.03 7.23 13.45
N ILE A 90 -1.41 8.50 13.58
CA ILE A 90 -1.87 9.07 14.86
C ILE A 90 -3.40 9.13 14.97
N ASN A 91 -4.14 8.95 13.86
CA ASN A 91 -5.59 8.92 13.88
C ASN A 91 -6.09 7.60 14.52
N PRO A 92 -6.91 7.64 15.59
CA PRO A 92 -7.48 6.44 16.19
C PRO A 92 -8.44 5.68 15.27
N GLU A 93 -9.01 6.34 14.25
CA GLU A 93 -9.84 5.68 13.23
C GLU A 93 -9.03 4.78 12.29
N TYR A 94 -7.69 4.87 12.33
CA TYR A 94 -6.77 4.15 11.46
C TYR A 94 -5.88 3.17 12.24
N GLY A 95 -5.49 2.09 11.58
CA GLY A 95 -4.72 1.01 12.17
C GLY A 95 -5.57 -0.02 12.91
N THR A 96 -6.89 0.00 12.68
CA THR A 96 -7.83 -1.01 13.14
C THR A 96 -7.94 -2.13 12.11
N LYS A 97 -8.56 -3.25 12.49
CA LYS A 97 -8.80 -4.38 11.60
C LYS A 97 -9.61 -3.97 10.36
N ASP A 98 -10.61 -3.11 10.55
CA ASP A 98 -11.53 -2.66 9.50
C ASP A 98 -10.99 -1.46 8.70
N ASN A 99 -10.07 -0.68 9.29
CA ASN A 99 -9.44 0.46 8.63
C ASN A 99 -7.91 0.46 8.88
N PRO A 100 -7.18 -0.48 8.24
CA PRO A 100 -5.73 -0.58 8.37
C PRO A 100 -5.03 0.66 7.80
N VAL A 101 -3.86 0.99 8.34
CA VAL A 101 -3.03 2.09 7.80
C VAL A 101 -2.55 1.72 6.39
N PRO A 102 -2.78 2.57 5.37
CA PRO A 102 -2.33 2.29 4.01
C PRO A 102 -0.80 2.31 3.90
N VAL A 103 -0.21 1.24 3.36
CA VAL A 103 1.20 1.19 2.97
C VAL A 103 1.35 1.76 1.57
N LEU A 104 2.02 2.91 1.46
CA LEU A 104 2.13 3.67 0.21
C LEU A 104 3.35 3.26 -0.63
N LYS A 105 4.38 2.75 0.05
CA LYS A 105 5.60 2.19 -0.53
C LYS A 105 6.20 1.22 0.48
N MET A 106 6.73 0.11 0.01
CA MET A 106 7.48 -0.87 0.81
C MET A 106 8.79 -1.16 0.09
N VAL A 107 9.91 -1.26 0.81
CA VAL A 107 11.23 -1.68 0.29
C VAL A 107 11.91 -2.55 1.34
N GLY A 108 12.77 -3.48 0.92
CA GLY A 108 13.53 -4.29 1.88
C GLY A 108 14.59 -3.48 2.63
N VAL A 109 14.94 -3.94 3.84
CA VAL A 109 15.98 -3.30 4.66
C VAL A 109 17.38 -3.73 4.25
N HIS A 110 17.56 -5.04 4.03
CA HIS A 110 18.87 -5.66 3.79
C HIS A 110 19.10 -6.02 2.32
N GLU A 111 18.02 -6.24 1.58
CA GLU A 111 18.02 -6.67 0.18
C GLU A 111 16.76 -6.17 -0.53
N SER A 112 16.77 -6.13 -1.86
CA SER A 112 15.58 -5.78 -2.63
C SER A 112 14.50 -6.86 -2.47
N ILE A 113 13.24 -6.43 -2.35
CA ILE A 113 12.07 -7.32 -2.39
C ILE A 113 11.36 -7.31 -3.76
N ARG A 114 12.06 -6.80 -4.78
CA ARG A 114 11.57 -6.69 -6.15
C ARG A 114 12.59 -7.25 -7.14
N ASP A 115 12.07 -7.81 -8.22
CA ASP A 115 12.85 -8.28 -9.37
C ASP A 115 13.84 -7.22 -9.87
N ASN A 116 15.03 -7.66 -10.28
CA ASN A 116 16.11 -6.81 -10.81
C ASN A 116 16.51 -5.66 -9.88
N ASP A 117 16.43 -5.88 -8.57
CA ASP A 117 16.83 -4.91 -7.54
C ASP A 117 16.16 -3.53 -7.68
N ARG A 118 14.92 -3.51 -8.20
CA ARG A 118 14.16 -2.27 -8.47
C ARG A 118 13.89 -1.42 -7.23
N ASP A 119 14.08 -1.94 -6.02
CA ASP A 119 14.08 -1.14 -4.78
C ASP A 119 15.12 -0.01 -4.82
N TYR A 120 16.23 -0.21 -5.55
CA TYR A 120 17.31 0.76 -5.69
C TYR A 120 17.14 1.70 -6.89
N ASP A 121 16.18 1.42 -7.80
CA ASP A 121 15.84 2.33 -8.89
C ASP A 121 14.96 3.47 -8.35
N LYS A 122 15.59 4.63 -8.14
CA LYS A 122 14.91 5.82 -7.62
C LYS A 122 13.77 6.30 -8.52
N ALA A 123 13.95 6.29 -9.85
CA ALA A 123 12.93 6.82 -10.77
C ALA A 123 11.70 5.90 -10.78
N TYR A 124 11.93 4.59 -10.83
CA TYR A 124 10.88 3.58 -10.67
C TYR A 124 10.15 3.73 -9.34
N MET A 125 10.88 3.79 -8.22
CA MET A 125 10.28 3.85 -6.88
C MET A 125 9.54 5.16 -6.59
N ASP A 126 10.00 6.28 -7.17
CA ASP A 126 9.29 7.57 -7.08
C ASP A 126 7.97 7.53 -7.87
N SER A 127 7.96 6.93 -9.07
CA SER A 127 6.72 6.73 -9.85
C SER A 127 5.76 5.79 -9.13
N PHE A 128 6.25 4.62 -8.70
CA PHE A 128 5.48 3.62 -7.98
C PHE A 128 4.80 4.20 -6.73
N TYR A 129 5.54 4.98 -5.94
CA TYR A 129 4.99 5.63 -4.74
C TYR A 129 3.93 6.67 -5.08
N ARG A 130 4.19 7.54 -6.06
CA ARG A 130 3.24 8.59 -6.47
C ARG A 130 1.94 7.97 -6.98
N GLU A 131 2.03 6.94 -7.80
CA GLU A 131 0.87 6.24 -8.34
C GLU A 131 0.06 5.55 -7.23
N ASN A 132 0.72 4.83 -6.31
CA ASN A 132 0.01 4.20 -5.18
C ASN A 132 -0.73 5.21 -4.31
N VAL A 133 -0.15 6.39 -4.07
CA VAL A 133 -0.84 7.47 -3.37
C VAL A 133 -2.10 7.91 -4.13
N ILE A 134 -1.99 8.16 -5.44
CA ILE A 134 -3.13 8.58 -6.26
C ILE A 134 -4.23 7.51 -6.23
N ARG A 135 -3.87 6.24 -6.40
CA ARG A 135 -4.81 5.11 -6.42
C ARG A 135 -5.49 4.93 -5.07
N TYR A 136 -4.76 4.98 -3.96
CA TYR A 136 -5.35 4.96 -2.62
C TYR A 136 -6.36 6.11 -2.42
N LEU A 137 -5.96 7.34 -2.75
CA LEU A 137 -6.82 8.52 -2.57
C LEU A 137 -8.07 8.47 -3.45
N LYS A 138 -7.97 7.88 -4.64
CA LYS A 138 -9.08 7.80 -5.60
C LYS A 138 -10.05 6.66 -5.31
N TYR A 139 -9.53 5.47 -5.01
CA TYR A 139 -10.34 4.24 -4.98
C TYR A 139 -10.62 3.73 -3.57
N LYS A 140 -9.73 3.99 -2.60
CA LYS A 140 -9.84 3.41 -1.26
C LYS A 140 -10.29 4.41 -0.20
N MET A 141 -9.82 5.65 -0.28
CA MET A 141 -10.20 6.69 0.68
C MET A 141 -11.71 7.03 0.55
N PRO A 142 -12.47 7.03 1.65
CA PRO A 142 -13.86 7.46 1.63
C PRO A 142 -14.01 8.88 1.07
N LYS A 143 -15.00 9.11 0.20
CA LYS A 143 -15.23 10.42 -0.43
C LYS A 143 -15.46 11.55 0.59
N SER A 144 -16.13 11.25 1.70
CA SER A 144 -16.34 12.18 2.81
C SER A 144 -15.02 12.60 3.46
N GLU A 145 -14.14 11.64 3.72
CA GLU A 145 -12.83 11.87 4.27
C GLU A 145 -11.92 12.65 3.31
N PHE A 146 -11.91 12.27 2.02
CA PHE A 146 -11.17 13.00 1.00
C PHE A 146 -11.58 14.48 0.98
N LYS A 147 -12.89 14.76 0.97
CA LYS A 147 -13.39 16.15 1.05
C LYS A 147 -12.91 16.84 2.32
N ARG A 148 -13.06 16.22 3.50
CA ARG A 148 -12.61 16.80 4.79
C ARG A 148 -11.12 17.16 4.78
N ARG A 149 -10.28 16.34 4.17
CA ARG A 149 -8.81 16.50 4.15
C ARG A 149 -8.31 17.49 3.09
N PHE A 150 -9.02 17.64 1.97
CA PHE A 150 -8.50 18.34 0.79
C PHE A 150 -9.40 19.46 0.24
N LYS A 151 -10.71 19.50 0.52
CA LYS A 151 -11.60 20.55 0.01
C LYS A 151 -11.59 21.84 0.83
N ASN A 152 -11.18 21.80 2.10
CA ASN A 152 -11.17 22.97 2.99
C ASN A 152 -9.76 23.57 3.14
N LYS A 153 -8.92 23.45 2.10
CA LYS A 153 -7.59 24.08 2.05
C LYS A 153 -7.61 25.13 0.95
N GLU A 154 -8.25 26.25 1.26
CA GLU A 154 -7.92 27.54 0.66
C GLU A 154 -6.69 28.11 1.37
#